data_AF-A0A2T0AV65-F1
#
_entry.id   AF-A0A2T0AV65-F1
#
_cell.length_a   1.000
_cell.length_b   1.000
_cell.length_c   1.000
_cell.angle_alpha   90.00
_cell.angle_beta   90.00
_cell.angle_gamma   90.00
#
_symmetry.space_group_name_H-M   'P 1'
#
loop_
_entity.id
_entity.type
_entity.pdbx_description
1 polymer ?
#
loop_
_entity_poly.entity_id
_entity_poly.type
_entity_poly.pdbx_seq_one_letter_code
_entity_poly.pdbx_strand_id
1 'polypeptide(L)'
;MNNIIFSMPGCIKCKIAKDFLHEQSIPFIEKNVKNEGKEDFQQFYVKNRKFIYRNSEGIVFPIFTDGTKIRQGLGPILAYLQSGTNLDGFVEIGVMHKEWVDGLNVSRGNPEYGEDFLTLLRYLKSKAMKLKIDTNGKNSELLGRILKEGLADMVVMEVLGPKTLYSQIAGETIDFSDIEKTISIVPQFPQYRFYTTVVPVIREEKFMSTVWSFFCLATAWMNSYGGLLFTRLMVGLGCAGYNTAGYALIGAWFPPRKRGLMTGLFNTGQPLGAFVGVGIAGWLAG
;
A
#
# COMPACT_ATOMS: atom_id res chain seq x y z
N MET A 1 33.11 5.77 -16.79
CA MET A 1 31.98 5.05 -16.16
C MET A 1 31.45 4.09 -17.20
N ASN A 2 31.53 2.77 -16.97
CA ASN A 2 31.07 1.80 -17.96
C ASN A 2 29.59 1.52 -17.69
N ASN A 3 28.72 2.20 -18.44
CA ASN A 3 27.31 1.86 -18.46
C ASN A 3 27.15 0.47 -19.06
N ILE A 4 26.55 -0.46 -18.32
CA ILE A 4 26.31 -1.83 -18.74
C ILE A 4 24.81 -2.06 -18.72
N ILE A 5 24.28 -2.59 -19.82
CA ILE A 5 22.91 -3.08 -19.89
C ILE A 5 22.91 -4.59 -20.12
N PHE A 6 22.33 -5.33 -19.19
CA PHE A 6 22.09 -6.75 -19.32
C PHE A 6 20.75 -6.97 -20.00
N SER A 7 20.77 -7.70 -21.11
CA SER A 7 19.61 -7.94 -21.97
C SER A 7 19.32 -9.43 -22.15
N MET A 8 18.08 -9.75 -22.47
CA MET A 8 17.64 -11.09 -22.84
C MET A 8 17.30 -11.11 -24.35
N PRO A 9 17.65 -12.16 -25.13
CA PRO A 9 17.25 -12.26 -26.53
C PRO A 9 15.73 -12.17 -26.70
N GLY A 10 15.26 -11.40 -27.69
CA GLY A 10 13.83 -11.23 -27.98
C GLY A 10 13.06 -10.33 -26.99
N CYS A 11 13.74 -9.70 -26.04
CA CYS A 11 13.12 -8.82 -25.06
C CYS A 11 12.82 -7.43 -25.65
N ILE A 12 11.54 -7.12 -25.90
CA ILE A 12 11.08 -5.81 -26.41
C ILE A 12 11.50 -4.68 -25.46
N LYS A 13 11.29 -4.86 -24.15
CA LYS A 13 11.69 -3.88 -23.12
C LYS A 13 13.20 -3.58 -23.15
N CYS A 14 14.02 -4.59 -23.40
CA CYS A 14 15.46 -4.45 -23.49
C CYS A 14 15.85 -3.67 -24.75
N LYS A 15 15.15 -3.89 -25.88
CA LYS A 15 15.33 -3.09 -27.09
C LYS A 15 15.01 -1.62 -26.83
N ILE A 16 13.86 -1.32 -26.24
CA ILE A 16 13.45 0.07 -25.95
C ILE A 16 14.46 0.77 -25.04
N ALA A 17 14.96 0.11 -24.01
CA ALA A 17 15.97 0.70 -23.12
C ALA A 17 17.29 1.02 -23.86
N LYS A 18 17.71 0.19 -24.81
CA LYS A 18 18.89 0.45 -25.65
C LYS A 18 18.63 1.57 -26.64
N ASP A 19 17.46 1.58 -27.28
CA ASP A 19 17.06 2.65 -28.21
C ASP A 19 17.09 4.01 -27.48
N PHE A 20 16.61 4.08 -26.23
CA PHE A 20 16.71 5.28 -25.41
C PHE A 20 18.17 5.70 -25.14
N LEU A 21 19.04 4.77 -24.76
CA LEU A 21 20.46 5.06 -24.55
C LEU A 21 21.13 5.62 -25.82
N HIS A 22 20.82 5.05 -26.98
CA HIS A 22 21.29 5.54 -28.27
C HIS A 22 20.75 6.94 -28.60
N GLU A 23 19.45 7.18 -28.40
CA GLU A 23 18.80 8.48 -28.61
C GLU A 23 19.40 9.57 -27.72
N GLN A 24 19.78 9.23 -26.48
CA GLN A 24 20.44 10.14 -25.54
C GLN A 24 21.97 10.22 -25.75
N SER A 25 22.52 9.56 -26.76
CA SER A 25 23.97 9.49 -27.03
C SER A 25 24.80 9.04 -25.82
N ILE A 26 24.23 8.16 -24.99
CA ILE A 26 24.89 7.62 -23.79
C ILE A 26 25.69 6.37 -24.21
N PRO A 27 27.03 6.35 -24.08
CA PRO A 27 27.81 5.17 -24.41
C PRO A 27 27.50 4.03 -23.42
N PHE A 28 27.27 2.83 -23.92
CA PHE A 28 26.98 1.66 -23.10
C PHE A 28 27.52 0.36 -23.71
N ILE A 29 27.67 -0.66 -22.86
CA ILE A 29 28.05 -2.01 -23.23
C ILE A 29 26.83 -2.91 -23.04
N GLU A 30 26.36 -3.54 -24.12
CA GLU A 30 25.33 -4.58 -24.03
C GLU A 30 25.95 -5.91 -23.65
N LYS A 31 25.37 -6.57 -22.64
CA LYS A 31 25.73 -7.94 -22.25
C LYS A 31 24.51 -8.84 -22.33
N ASN A 32 24.46 -9.67 -23.38
CA ASN A 32 23.35 -10.60 -23.57
C ASN A 32 23.52 -11.83 -22.67
N VAL A 33 22.56 -12.06 -21.78
CA VAL A 33 22.67 -13.06 -20.70
C VAL A 33 22.64 -14.52 -21.19
N LYS A 34 22.19 -14.79 -22.43
CA LYS A 34 22.18 -16.15 -23.00
C LYS A 34 23.41 -16.47 -23.86
N ASN A 35 24.12 -15.45 -24.34
CA ASN A 35 25.24 -15.60 -25.26
C ASN A 35 26.54 -15.11 -24.58
N GLU A 36 27.24 -14.18 -25.21
CA GLU A 36 28.56 -13.64 -24.80
C GLU A 36 28.56 -13.02 -23.39
N GLY A 37 27.42 -12.49 -22.93
CA GLY A 37 27.30 -11.85 -21.61
C GLY A 37 26.91 -12.79 -20.47
N LYS A 38 26.86 -14.11 -20.68
CA LYS A 38 26.40 -15.07 -19.67
C LYS A 38 27.30 -15.12 -18.44
N GLU A 39 28.61 -15.26 -18.64
CA GLU A 39 29.59 -15.34 -17.54
C GLU A 39 29.65 -14.03 -16.76
N ASP A 40 29.68 -12.91 -17.49
CA ASP A 40 29.62 -11.57 -16.92
C ASP A 40 28.38 -11.34 -16.05
N PHE A 41 27.22 -11.77 -16.55
CA PHE A 41 25.98 -11.66 -15.80
C PHE A 41 25.98 -12.56 -14.57
N GLN A 42 26.53 -13.77 -14.65
CA GLN A 42 26.65 -14.66 -13.49
C GLN A 42 27.51 -14.04 -12.40
N GLN A 43 28.68 -13.49 -12.75
CA GLN A 43 29.55 -12.79 -11.79
C GLN A 43 28.86 -11.57 -11.19
N PHE A 44 28.22 -10.75 -12.04
CA PHE A 44 27.44 -9.59 -11.60
C PHE A 44 26.29 -9.98 -10.66
N TYR A 45 25.55 -11.04 -10.99
CA TYR A 45 24.42 -11.52 -10.22
C TYR A 45 24.84 -12.07 -8.86
N VAL A 46 25.91 -12.87 -8.81
CA VAL A 46 26.44 -13.41 -7.53
C VAL A 46 26.82 -12.28 -6.58
N LYS A 47 27.50 -11.25 -7.10
CA LYS A 47 27.93 -10.08 -6.30
C LYS A 47 26.75 -9.20 -5.86
N ASN A 48 25.73 -9.06 -6.69
CA ASN A 48 24.64 -8.09 -6.49
C ASN A 48 23.27 -8.73 -6.18
N ARG A 49 23.23 -10.03 -5.84
CA ARG A 49 21.99 -10.79 -5.63
C ARG A 49 20.97 -10.14 -4.68
N LYS A 50 21.43 -9.33 -3.72
CA LYS A 50 20.58 -8.63 -2.75
C LYS A 50 19.83 -7.45 -3.36
N PHE A 51 20.34 -6.90 -4.46
CA PHE A 51 19.80 -5.73 -5.15
C PHE A 51 19.06 -6.07 -6.45
N ILE A 52 19.04 -7.35 -6.83
CA ILE A 52 18.36 -7.82 -8.04
C ILE A 52 17.06 -8.48 -7.62
N TYR A 53 15.94 -7.93 -8.09
CA TYR A 53 14.63 -8.50 -7.89
C TYR A 53 14.41 -9.71 -8.81
N ARG A 54 13.77 -10.74 -8.24
CA ARG A 54 13.40 -11.98 -8.92
C ARG A 54 12.01 -12.38 -8.43
N ASN A 55 11.13 -12.72 -9.37
CA ASN A 55 9.81 -13.29 -9.07
C ASN A 55 9.81 -14.81 -9.34
N SER A 56 8.63 -15.44 -9.24
CA SER A 56 8.43 -16.87 -9.52
C SER A 56 8.82 -17.29 -10.94
N GLU A 57 8.80 -16.35 -11.89
CA GLU A 57 9.09 -16.60 -13.30
C GLU A 57 10.56 -16.31 -13.68
N GLY A 58 11.31 -15.64 -12.79
CA GLY A 58 12.73 -15.38 -12.98
C GLY A 58 13.13 -13.94 -12.72
N ILE A 59 14.29 -13.58 -13.27
CA ILE A 59 14.88 -12.25 -13.13
C ILE A 59 14.22 -11.32 -14.15
N VAL A 60 13.79 -10.15 -13.70
CA VAL A 60 13.20 -9.13 -14.58
C VAL A 60 14.31 -8.44 -15.38
N PHE A 61 14.17 -8.40 -16.70
CA PHE A 61 15.06 -7.68 -17.61
C PHE A 61 14.33 -6.51 -18.29
N PRO A 62 15.02 -5.44 -18.73
CA PRO A 62 16.48 -5.22 -18.67
C PRO A 62 17.01 -4.90 -17.27
N ILE A 63 18.34 -5.04 -17.08
CA ILE A 63 19.07 -4.53 -15.89
C ILE A 63 20.14 -3.58 -16.37
N PHE A 64 20.20 -2.38 -15.80
CA PHE A 64 21.17 -1.34 -16.11
C PHE A 64 22.03 -1.03 -14.90
N THR A 65 23.30 -0.75 -15.12
CA THR A 65 24.19 -0.18 -14.11
C THR A 65 25.21 0.76 -14.74
N ASP A 66 25.47 1.88 -14.07
CA ASP A 66 26.55 2.83 -14.38
C ASP A 66 27.83 2.57 -13.56
N GLY A 67 27.81 1.51 -12.73
CA GLY A 67 28.84 1.17 -11.75
C GLY A 67 28.54 1.65 -10.33
N THR A 68 27.60 2.59 -10.14
CA THR A 68 27.20 3.12 -8.82
C THR A 68 25.82 2.65 -8.41
N LYS A 69 24.87 2.64 -9.33
CA LYS A 69 23.48 2.22 -9.12
C LYS A 69 23.11 1.07 -10.04
N ILE A 70 22.14 0.28 -9.58
CA ILE A 70 21.54 -0.80 -10.34
C ILE A 70 20.06 -0.48 -10.49
N ARG A 71 19.57 -0.48 -11.73
CA ARG A 71 18.15 -0.27 -12.08
C ARG A 71 17.64 -1.47 -12.84
N GLN A 72 16.43 -1.89 -12.56
CA GLN A 72 15.84 -3.10 -13.13
C GLN A 72 14.44 -2.83 -13.68
N GLY A 73 14.16 -3.35 -14.86
CA GLY A 73 12.91 -3.12 -15.58
C GLY A 73 12.95 -1.83 -16.41
N LEU A 74 12.08 -1.77 -17.43
CA LEU A 74 12.06 -0.66 -18.38
C LEU A 74 11.81 0.69 -17.71
N GLY A 75 10.76 0.78 -16.88
CA GLY A 75 10.39 2.02 -16.18
C GLY A 75 11.53 2.59 -15.36
N PRO A 76 12.07 1.86 -14.35
CA PRO A 76 13.13 2.38 -13.50
C PRO A 76 14.41 2.77 -14.25
N ILE A 77 14.73 2.08 -15.35
CA ILE A 77 15.90 2.40 -16.17
C ILE A 77 15.70 3.73 -16.89
N LEU A 78 14.58 3.88 -17.60
CA LEU A 78 14.30 5.12 -18.34
C LEU A 78 14.14 6.32 -17.39
N ALA A 79 13.44 6.13 -16.27
CA ALA A 79 13.29 7.14 -15.23
C ALA A 79 14.65 7.63 -14.71
N TYR A 80 15.57 6.69 -14.46
CA TYR A 80 16.91 6.99 -13.98
C TYR A 80 17.79 7.69 -15.02
N LEU A 81 17.72 7.26 -16.27
CA LEU A 81 18.50 7.88 -17.35
C LEU A 81 17.98 9.27 -17.71
N GLN A 82 16.68 9.54 -17.52
CA GLN A 82 16.06 10.83 -17.84
C GLN A 82 16.21 11.87 -16.72
N SER A 83 15.94 11.51 -15.47
CA SER A 83 15.91 12.46 -14.34
C SER A 83 16.61 11.94 -13.07
N GLY A 84 17.54 10.98 -13.23
CA GLY A 84 18.29 10.44 -12.10
C GLY A 84 17.39 9.83 -11.03
N THR A 85 17.53 10.25 -9.79
CA THR A 85 16.73 9.71 -8.66
C THR A 85 15.40 10.40 -8.45
N ASN A 86 15.11 11.47 -9.18
CA ASN A 86 13.94 12.32 -8.93
C ASN A 86 12.61 11.57 -9.14
N LEU A 87 12.63 10.55 -10.01
CA LEU A 87 11.47 9.73 -10.35
C LEU A 87 11.36 8.42 -9.54
N ASP A 88 12.24 8.17 -8.56
CA ASP A 88 12.26 6.91 -7.79
C ASP A 88 10.95 6.66 -7.02
N GLY A 89 10.24 7.71 -6.61
CA GLY A 89 8.92 7.56 -5.98
C GLY A 89 7.78 7.29 -6.97
N PHE A 90 7.94 7.67 -8.24
CA PHE A 90 6.93 7.44 -9.27
C PHE A 90 7.04 6.06 -9.92
N VAL A 91 8.23 5.44 -9.89
CA VAL A 91 8.54 4.29 -10.72
C VAL A 91 9.21 3.17 -9.92
N GLU A 92 8.56 2.02 -9.90
CA GLU A 92 8.99 0.78 -9.29
C GLU A 92 9.21 -0.31 -10.34
N ILE A 93 9.71 -1.46 -9.90
CA ILE A 93 9.95 -2.60 -10.77
C ILE A 93 8.61 -3.18 -11.21
N GLY A 94 8.26 -2.95 -12.48
CA GLY A 94 7.11 -3.58 -13.11
C GLY A 94 7.34 -5.07 -13.39
N VAL A 95 6.29 -5.89 -13.16
CA VAL A 95 6.31 -7.35 -13.34
C VAL A 95 5.44 -7.82 -14.50
N MET A 96 4.66 -6.95 -15.13
CA MET A 96 3.82 -7.32 -16.26
C MET A 96 4.65 -7.66 -17.51
N HIS A 97 4.12 -8.55 -18.34
CA HIS A 97 4.78 -9.04 -19.55
C HIS A 97 4.34 -8.31 -20.82
N LYS A 98 5.06 -8.58 -21.91
CA LYS A 98 4.78 -8.08 -23.27
C LYS A 98 4.85 -6.54 -23.32
N GLU A 99 3.88 -5.93 -23.96
CA GLU A 99 3.77 -4.49 -24.21
C GLU A 99 3.30 -3.71 -22.97
N TRP A 100 3.08 -4.35 -21.82
CA TRP A 100 2.65 -3.66 -20.60
C TRP A 100 3.83 -3.15 -19.77
N VAL A 101 3.71 -1.92 -19.29
CA VAL A 101 4.56 -1.33 -18.24
C VAL A 101 3.67 -1.01 -17.04
N ASP A 102 4.00 -1.63 -15.92
CA ASP A 102 3.44 -1.42 -14.59
C ASP A 102 4.52 -0.91 -13.63
N GLY A 103 4.17 -0.76 -12.35
CA GLY A 103 5.05 -0.15 -11.34
C GLY A 103 5.09 1.38 -11.45
N LEU A 104 4.12 2.00 -12.12
CA LEU A 104 4.01 3.45 -12.25
C LEU A 104 3.01 3.95 -11.21
N ASN A 105 3.41 4.81 -10.28
CA ASN A 105 2.55 5.29 -9.20
C ASN A 105 2.53 6.81 -9.10
N VAL A 106 1.37 7.42 -9.37
CA VAL A 106 1.21 8.88 -9.38
C VAL A 106 1.24 9.48 -7.97
N SER A 107 0.91 8.70 -6.94
CA SER A 107 0.72 9.17 -5.57
C SER A 107 1.95 9.03 -4.68
N ARG A 108 2.92 8.19 -5.05
CA ARG A 108 4.16 7.95 -4.29
C ARG A 108 5.31 8.89 -4.67
N GLY A 109 5.27 9.48 -5.86
CA GLY A 109 6.29 10.40 -6.34
C GLY A 109 6.20 11.80 -5.73
N ASN A 110 7.31 12.55 -5.78
CA ASN A 110 7.33 13.96 -5.42
C ASN A 110 6.63 14.78 -6.53
N PRO A 111 5.53 15.49 -6.24
CA PRO A 111 4.77 16.26 -7.23
C PRO A 111 5.59 17.26 -8.05
N GLU A 112 6.70 17.76 -7.50
CA GLU A 112 7.62 18.69 -8.18
C GLU A 112 8.16 18.11 -9.50
N TYR A 113 8.37 16.79 -9.56
CA TYR A 113 8.87 16.09 -10.76
C TYR A 113 7.74 15.51 -11.63
N GLY A 114 6.52 16.02 -11.50
CA GLY A 114 5.36 15.57 -12.28
C GLY A 114 5.55 15.70 -13.79
N GLU A 115 6.22 16.76 -14.26
CA GLU A 115 6.53 16.95 -15.69
C GLU A 115 7.52 15.93 -16.24
N ASP A 116 8.56 15.61 -15.47
CA ASP A 116 9.53 14.58 -15.82
C ASP A 116 8.83 13.21 -15.92
N PHE A 117 7.91 12.94 -15.00
CA PHE A 117 7.10 11.73 -15.04
C PHE A 117 6.19 11.70 -16.27
N LEU A 118 5.49 12.78 -16.61
CA LEU A 118 4.70 12.86 -17.84
C LEU A 118 5.56 12.65 -19.09
N THR A 119 6.76 13.22 -19.13
CA THR A 119 7.71 13.04 -20.24
C THR A 119 8.12 11.58 -20.39
N LEU A 120 8.36 10.87 -19.28
CA LEU A 120 8.61 9.43 -19.28
C LEU A 120 7.40 8.64 -19.84
N LEU A 121 6.18 8.97 -19.41
CA LEU A 121 4.97 8.30 -19.90
C LEU A 121 4.76 8.54 -21.40
N ARG A 122 4.96 9.77 -21.89
CA ARG A 122 4.89 10.10 -23.33
C ARG A 122 5.89 9.27 -24.12
N TYR A 123 7.13 9.16 -23.62
CA TYR A 123 8.15 8.33 -24.25
C TYR A 123 7.70 6.87 -24.35
N LEU A 124 7.22 6.28 -23.25
CA LEU A 124 6.74 4.90 -23.24
C LEU A 124 5.57 4.68 -24.22
N LYS A 125 4.61 5.62 -24.29
CA LYS A 125 3.50 5.55 -25.26
C LYS A 125 3.99 5.64 -26.71
N SER A 126 5.00 6.47 -26.99
CA SER A 126 5.61 6.57 -28.32
C SER A 126 6.24 5.25 -28.81
N LYS A 127 6.63 4.37 -27.87
CA LYS A 127 7.17 3.03 -28.15
C LYS A 127 6.09 1.94 -28.15
N ALA A 128 4.82 2.33 -28.32
CA ALA A 128 3.65 1.46 -28.37
C ALA A 128 3.43 0.60 -27.10
N MET A 129 3.91 1.05 -25.95
CA MET A 129 3.66 0.37 -24.68
C MET A 129 2.30 0.75 -24.10
N LYS A 130 1.67 -0.22 -23.43
CA LYS A 130 0.47 -0.05 -22.61
C LYS A 130 0.85 0.24 -21.17
N LEU A 131 0.25 1.25 -20.57
CA LEU A 131 0.65 1.75 -19.26
C LEU A 131 -0.42 1.44 -18.22
N LYS A 132 -0.01 0.77 -17.15
CA LYS A 132 -0.79 0.57 -15.93
C LYS A 132 -0.28 1.53 -14.88
N ILE A 133 -1.17 2.40 -14.38
CA ILE A 133 -0.85 3.39 -13.34
C ILE A 133 -1.59 3.06 -12.06
N ASP A 134 -0.86 3.06 -10.95
CA ASP A 134 -1.37 2.88 -9.60
C ASP A 134 -1.51 4.24 -8.89
N THR A 135 -2.52 4.39 -8.04
CA THR A 135 -2.76 5.61 -7.25
C THR A 135 -3.47 5.27 -5.94
N ASN A 136 -3.24 6.05 -4.88
CA ASN A 136 -4.03 5.98 -3.64
C ASN A 136 -4.99 7.18 -3.49
N GLY A 137 -5.17 7.96 -4.57
CA GLY A 137 -6.00 9.16 -4.61
C GLY A 137 -5.22 10.48 -4.63
N LYS A 138 -3.96 10.51 -4.17
CA LYS A 138 -3.14 11.74 -4.18
C LYS A 138 -2.70 12.13 -5.59
N ASN A 139 -2.43 13.42 -5.77
CA ASN A 139 -1.98 14.10 -6.99
C ASN A 139 -3.02 14.04 -8.11
N SER A 140 -4.27 14.46 -7.82
CA SER A 140 -5.38 14.41 -8.79
C SER A 140 -5.12 15.25 -10.04
N GLU A 141 -4.39 16.36 -9.91
CA GLU A 141 -4.02 17.22 -11.05
C GLU A 141 -3.12 16.47 -12.04
N LEU A 142 -2.09 15.78 -11.55
CA LEU A 142 -1.19 14.99 -12.37
C LEU A 142 -1.92 13.83 -13.06
N LEU A 143 -2.79 13.12 -12.31
CA LEU A 143 -3.63 12.07 -12.90
C LEU A 143 -4.60 12.62 -13.96
N GLY A 144 -5.18 13.79 -13.72
CA GLY A 144 -6.04 14.46 -14.69
C GLY A 144 -5.32 14.81 -15.98
N ARG A 145 -4.03 15.19 -15.91
CA ARG A 145 -3.21 15.42 -17.11
C ARG A 145 -2.90 14.13 -17.86
N ILE A 146 -2.58 13.05 -17.14
CA ILE A 146 -2.40 11.71 -17.71
C ILE A 146 -3.66 11.28 -18.48
N LEU A 147 -4.85 11.52 -17.92
CA LEU A 147 -6.12 11.24 -18.59
C LEU A 147 -6.27 12.06 -19.87
N LYS A 148 -6.09 13.38 -19.78
CA LYS A 148 -6.24 14.31 -20.92
C LYS A 148 -5.30 13.96 -22.09
N GLU A 149 -4.08 13.54 -21.78
CA GLU A 149 -3.07 13.17 -22.77
C GLU A 149 -3.16 11.70 -23.23
N GLY A 150 -4.07 10.89 -22.66
CA GLY A 150 -4.22 9.48 -23.02
C GLY A 150 -3.00 8.61 -22.65
N LEU A 151 -2.32 8.96 -21.57
CA LEU A 151 -1.05 8.34 -21.15
C LEU A 151 -1.23 7.08 -20.27
N ALA A 152 -2.45 6.61 -20.04
CA ALA A 152 -2.70 5.37 -19.30
C ALA A 152 -3.77 4.53 -19.96
N ASP A 153 -3.51 3.22 -20.03
CA ASP A 153 -4.44 2.22 -20.57
C ASP A 153 -5.22 1.53 -19.45
N MET A 154 -4.63 1.44 -18.25
CA MET A 154 -5.27 0.93 -17.05
C MET A 154 -4.90 1.78 -15.84
N VAL A 155 -5.89 2.13 -15.01
CA VAL A 155 -5.64 2.76 -13.71
C VAL A 155 -6.19 1.90 -12.58
N VAL A 156 -5.34 1.64 -11.59
CA VAL A 156 -5.74 0.93 -10.37
C VAL A 156 -5.64 1.88 -9.19
N MET A 157 -6.77 2.12 -8.55
CA MET A 157 -6.85 2.98 -7.38
C MET A 157 -7.04 2.15 -6.12
N GLU A 158 -6.16 2.36 -5.15
CA GLU A 158 -6.35 1.94 -3.77
C GLU A 158 -7.17 2.98 -3.02
N VAL A 159 -8.38 2.61 -2.61
CA VAL A 159 -9.20 3.41 -1.70
C VAL A 159 -8.87 2.98 -0.28
N LEU A 160 -8.15 3.83 0.45
CA LEU A 160 -7.62 3.47 1.78
C LEU A 160 -8.74 3.24 2.82
N GLY A 161 -9.83 3.99 2.74
CA GLY A 161 -10.95 3.85 3.67
C GLY A 161 -11.93 5.02 3.63
N PRO A 162 -12.80 5.15 4.65
CA PRO A 162 -13.71 6.29 4.77
C PRO A 162 -12.95 7.59 5.08
N LYS A 163 -13.56 8.73 4.72
CA LYS A 163 -13.00 10.10 4.87
C LYS A 163 -12.37 10.37 6.24
N THR A 164 -13.04 9.95 7.31
CA THR A 164 -12.60 10.17 8.69
C THR A 164 -11.33 9.41 9.07
N LEU A 165 -11.03 8.31 8.38
CA LEU A 165 -9.89 7.44 8.70
C LEU A 165 -8.77 7.54 7.66
N TYR A 166 -8.98 8.26 6.55
CA TYR A 166 -8.06 8.27 5.42
C TYR A 166 -6.65 8.72 5.81
N SER A 167 -6.53 9.85 6.54
CA SER A 167 -5.24 10.37 7.02
C SER A 167 -4.59 9.45 8.07
N GLN A 168 -5.39 8.79 8.92
CA GLN A 168 -4.87 7.83 9.89
C GLN A 168 -4.29 6.59 9.20
N ILE A 169 -4.98 6.08 8.18
CA ILE A 169 -4.55 4.90 7.42
C ILE A 169 -3.31 5.22 6.57
N ALA A 170 -3.26 6.41 5.97
CA ALA A 170 -2.12 6.84 5.18
C ALA A 170 -0.88 7.20 6.03
N GLY A 171 -1.08 7.52 7.32
CA GLY A 171 0.00 7.98 8.20
C GLY A 171 0.48 9.41 7.92
N GLU A 172 -0.27 10.18 7.13
CA GLU A 172 0.05 11.56 6.75
C GLU A 172 -1.22 12.41 6.64
N THR A 173 -1.08 13.72 6.70
CA THR A 173 -2.19 14.64 6.44
C THR A 173 -2.56 14.60 4.96
N ILE A 174 -3.84 14.32 4.66
CA ILE A 174 -4.34 14.21 3.30
C ILE A 174 -5.43 15.23 3.07
N ASP A 175 -5.32 15.99 1.98
CA ASP A 175 -6.44 16.76 1.46
C ASP A 175 -7.44 15.81 0.79
N PHE A 176 -8.58 15.62 1.42
CA PHE A 176 -9.61 14.73 0.90
C PHE A 176 -10.27 15.27 -0.39
N SER A 177 -10.14 16.57 -0.68
CA SER A 177 -10.62 17.15 -1.94
C SER A 177 -9.89 16.53 -3.15
N ASP A 178 -8.61 16.19 -2.98
CA ASP A 178 -7.78 15.55 -3.99
C ASP A 178 -8.24 14.11 -4.23
N ILE A 179 -8.60 13.40 -3.16
CA ILE A 179 -9.14 12.03 -3.23
C ILE A 179 -10.50 12.01 -3.96
N GLU A 180 -11.42 12.92 -3.60
CA GLU A 180 -12.74 13.04 -4.25
C GLU A 180 -12.60 13.30 -5.75
N LYS A 181 -11.69 14.21 -6.14
CA LYS A 181 -11.36 14.47 -7.54
C LYS A 181 -10.80 13.23 -8.22
N THR A 182 -9.81 12.57 -7.64
CA THR A 182 -9.21 11.36 -8.23
C THR A 182 -10.24 10.25 -8.42
N ILE A 183 -11.12 10.01 -7.45
CA ILE A 183 -12.22 9.03 -7.57
C ILE A 183 -13.13 9.36 -8.75
N SER A 184 -13.37 10.63 -9.05
CA SER A 184 -14.17 11.04 -10.23
C SER A 184 -13.42 10.90 -11.57
N ILE A 185 -12.08 10.97 -11.55
CA ILE A 185 -11.22 10.88 -12.74
C ILE A 185 -10.98 9.41 -13.14
N VAL A 186 -10.75 8.52 -12.18
CA VAL A 186 -10.38 7.12 -12.43
C VAL A 186 -11.35 6.35 -13.36
N PRO A 187 -12.69 6.47 -13.25
CA PRO A 187 -13.62 5.78 -14.12
C PRO A 187 -13.60 6.25 -15.59
N GLN A 188 -12.94 7.37 -15.89
CA GLN A 188 -12.85 7.92 -17.24
C GLN A 188 -11.72 7.27 -18.05
N PHE A 189 -10.85 6.47 -17.42
CA PHE A 189 -9.81 5.72 -18.12
C PHE A 189 -10.37 4.47 -18.82
N PRO A 190 -9.71 3.97 -19.89
CA PRO A 190 -10.20 2.83 -20.65
C PRO A 190 -10.41 1.56 -19.84
N GLN A 191 -9.51 1.28 -18.89
CA GLN A 191 -9.66 0.22 -17.90
C GLN A 191 -9.39 0.79 -16.52
N TYR A 192 -10.22 0.45 -15.55
CA TYR A 192 -10.03 0.89 -14.17
C TYR A 192 -10.38 -0.21 -13.17
N ARG A 193 -9.75 -0.15 -12.00
CA ARG A 193 -10.08 -1.00 -10.85
C ARG A 193 -9.92 -0.24 -9.55
N PHE A 194 -10.93 -0.33 -8.70
CA PHE A 194 -10.81 0.08 -7.30
C PHE A 194 -10.56 -1.15 -6.43
N TYR A 195 -9.71 -1.01 -5.42
CA TYR A 195 -9.58 -1.98 -4.34
C TYR A 195 -9.32 -1.27 -3.02
N THR A 196 -9.56 -1.97 -1.91
CA THR A 196 -9.22 -1.50 -0.57
C THR A 196 -8.44 -2.58 0.13
N THR A 197 -7.27 -2.23 0.67
CA THR A 197 -6.53 -3.13 1.54
C THR A 197 -7.19 -3.15 2.91
N VAL A 198 -7.61 -4.34 3.35
CA VAL A 198 -8.19 -4.50 4.69
C VAL A 198 -7.08 -4.39 5.72
N VAL A 199 -7.02 -3.25 6.43
CA VAL A 199 -6.07 -2.99 7.51
C VAL A 199 -6.79 -2.82 8.85
N PRO A 200 -6.19 -3.27 9.96
CA PRO A 200 -6.72 -3.01 11.28
C PRO A 200 -6.60 -1.51 11.61
N VAL A 201 -7.72 -0.86 11.93
CA VAL A 201 -7.73 0.53 12.41
C VAL A 201 -8.06 0.52 13.91
N ILE A 202 -7.19 1.12 14.71
CA ILE A 202 -7.45 1.32 16.13
C ILE A 202 -8.50 2.42 16.25
N ARG A 203 -9.70 2.06 16.72
CA ARG A 203 -10.77 3.00 17.06
C ARG A 203 -10.77 3.21 18.56
N GLU A 204 -10.67 4.46 18.99
CA GLU A 204 -10.96 4.80 20.39
C GLU A 204 -12.47 4.75 20.61
N GLU A 205 -13.02 3.58 20.91
CA GLU A 205 -14.41 3.46 21.38
C GLU A 205 -14.51 3.82 22.87
N LYS A 206 -14.21 5.09 23.18
CA LYS A 206 -14.28 5.63 24.55
C LYS A 206 -15.71 5.74 25.08
N PHE A 207 -16.71 5.85 24.20
CA PHE A 207 -18.10 6.01 24.60
C PHE A 207 -18.59 4.82 25.44
N MET A 208 -18.34 3.60 24.97
CA MET A 208 -18.78 2.38 25.65
C MET A 208 -18.14 2.23 27.04
N SER A 209 -16.82 2.36 27.13
CA SER A 209 -16.10 2.23 28.40
C SER A 209 -16.45 3.36 29.37
N THR A 210 -16.65 4.58 28.87
CA THR A 210 -16.99 5.74 29.71
C THR A 210 -18.39 5.63 30.28
N VAL A 211 -19.39 5.26 29.46
CA VAL A 211 -20.77 5.05 29.93
C VAL A 211 -20.80 3.90 30.94
N TRP A 212 -20.15 2.77 30.65
CA TRP A 212 -20.11 1.64 31.58
C TRP A 212 -19.47 2.00 32.92
N SER A 213 -18.27 2.58 32.92
CA SER A 213 -17.56 2.94 34.15
C SER A 213 -18.29 4.00 34.96
N PHE A 214 -18.86 5.02 34.31
CA PHE A 214 -19.59 6.08 35.00
C PHE A 214 -20.85 5.56 35.70
N PHE A 215 -21.68 4.77 35.02
CA PHE A 215 -22.92 4.25 35.62
C PHE A 215 -22.67 3.11 36.64
N CYS A 216 -21.59 2.33 36.47
CA CYS A 216 -21.14 1.40 37.51
C CYS A 216 -20.78 2.15 38.80
N LEU A 217 -20.03 3.25 38.71
CA LEU A 217 -19.70 4.08 39.87
C LEU A 217 -20.96 4.74 40.46
N ALA A 218 -21.82 5.30 39.61
CA ALA A 218 -23.05 5.97 40.05
C ALA A 218 -23.98 5.05 40.85
N THR A 219 -23.95 3.74 40.58
CA THR A 219 -24.73 2.74 41.33
C THR A 219 -24.37 2.70 42.81
N ALA A 220 -23.12 3.02 43.19
CA ALA A 220 -22.70 3.04 44.60
C ALA A 220 -23.40 4.15 45.43
N TRP A 221 -23.87 5.22 44.77
CA TRP A 221 -24.56 6.34 45.42
C TRP A 221 -26.10 6.25 45.37
N MET A 222 -26.66 5.22 44.71
CA MET A 222 -28.11 5.10 44.55
C MET A 222 -28.74 4.48 45.80
N ASN A 223 -29.52 5.29 46.52
CA ASN A 223 -30.27 4.85 47.72
C ASN A 223 -31.77 4.61 47.47
N SER A 224 -32.21 4.55 46.20
CA SER A 224 -33.60 4.31 45.83
C SER A 224 -33.71 3.22 44.77
N TYR A 225 -34.82 2.47 44.79
CA TYR A 225 -35.09 1.41 43.82
C TYR A 225 -35.11 1.95 42.38
N GLY A 226 -35.74 3.11 42.16
CA GLY A 226 -35.78 3.74 40.84
C GLY A 226 -34.40 4.15 40.32
N GLY A 227 -33.54 4.69 41.20
CA GLY A 227 -32.16 5.04 40.86
C GLY A 227 -31.32 3.81 40.51
N LEU A 228 -31.43 2.74 41.30
CA LEU A 228 -30.76 1.45 41.05
C LEU A 228 -31.20 0.81 39.74
N LEU A 229 -32.50 0.82 39.44
CA LEU A 229 -33.03 0.28 38.18
C LEU A 229 -32.47 1.05 36.98
N PHE A 230 -32.46 2.38 37.06
CA PHE A 230 -31.95 3.23 35.98
C PHE A 230 -30.46 3.03 35.72
N THR A 231 -29.60 3.04 36.76
CA THR A 231 -28.16 2.84 36.57
C THR A 231 -27.84 1.45 36.02
N ARG A 232 -28.56 0.41 36.47
CA ARG A 232 -28.42 -0.97 35.94
C ARG A 232 -28.80 -1.07 34.46
N LEU A 233 -29.87 -0.41 34.03
CA LEU A 233 -30.26 -0.37 32.61
C LEU A 233 -29.19 0.31 31.76
N MET A 234 -28.62 1.42 32.24
CA MET A 234 -27.54 2.13 31.53
C MET A 234 -26.24 1.33 31.47
N VAL A 235 -25.88 0.61 32.53
CA VAL A 235 -24.76 -0.36 32.51
C VAL A 235 -25.01 -1.46 31.47
N GLY A 236 -26.24 -2.00 31.40
CA GLY A 236 -26.63 -2.98 30.39
C GLY A 236 -26.47 -2.47 28.96
N LEU A 237 -26.89 -1.22 28.70
CA LEU A 237 -26.70 -0.55 27.42
C LEU A 237 -25.21 -0.37 27.08
N GLY A 238 -24.39 -0.01 28.07
CA GLY A 238 -22.93 0.09 27.93
C GLY A 238 -22.23 -1.24 27.65
N CYS A 239 -22.80 -2.38 28.05
CA CYS A 239 -22.21 -3.71 27.80
C CYS A 239 -22.70 -4.38 26.52
N ALA A 240 -23.81 -3.94 25.93
CA ALA A 240 -24.48 -4.64 24.83
C ALA A 240 -23.60 -4.78 23.57
N GLY A 241 -22.67 -3.85 23.34
CA GLY A 241 -21.76 -3.87 22.19
C GLY A 241 -20.52 -4.73 22.37
N TYR A 242 -20.08 -5.00 23.61
CA TYR A 242 -18.73 -5.49 23.90
C TYR A 242 -18.46 -6.88 23.33
N ASN A 243 -19.30 -7.87 23.66
CA ASN A 243 -19.11 -9.25 23.22
C ASN A 243 -19.29 -9.39 21.70
N THR A 244 -20.28 -8.70 21.14
CA THR A 244 -20.61 -8.71 19.72
C THR A 244 -19.47 -8.11 18.88
N ALA A 245 -18.93 -6.95 19.30
CA ALA A 245 -17.78 -6.34 18.67
C ALA A 245 -16.50 -7.18 18.87
N GLY A 246 -16.31 -7.74 20.06
CA GLY A 246 -15.17 -8.61 20.39
C GLY A 246 -15.11 -9.85 19.49
N TYR A 247 -16.22 -10.56 19.29
CA TYR A 247 -16.27 -11.71 18.39
C TYR A 247 -16.07 -11.33 16.93
N ALA A 248 -16.60 -10.19 16.49
CA ALA A 248 -16.37 -9.67 15.13
C ALA A 248 -14.88 -9.36 14.89
N LEU A 249 -14.22 -8.73 15.86
CA LEU A 249 -12.78 -8.45 15.82
C LEU A 249 -11.96 -9.74 15.79
N ILE A 250 -12.27 -10.72 16.63
CA ILE A 250 -11.57 -12.03 16.62
C ILE A 250 -11.76 -12.74 15.27
N GLY A 251 -12.96 -12.66 14.70
CA GLY A 251 -13.26 -13.19 13.38
C GLY A 251 -12.44 -12.54 12.25
N ALA A 252 -12.26 -11.22 12.31
CA ALA A 252 -11.50 -10.46 11.32
C ALA A 252 -9.99 -10.65 11.46
N TRP A 253 -9.47 -10.77 12.68
CA TRP A 253 -8.01 -10.80 12.95
C TRP A 253 -7.40 -12.19 12.91
N PHE A 254 -8.16 -13.25 13.22
CA PHE A 254 -7.60 -14.59 13.38
C PHE A 254 -8.08 -15.58 12.30
N PRO A 255 -7.17 -16.42 11.77
CA PRO A 255 -7.54 -17.48 10.83
C PRO A 255 -8.56 -18.45 11.44
N PRO A 256 -9.45 -19.08 10.63
CA PRO A 256 -10.54 -19.92 11.12
C PRO A 256 -10.12 -20.98 12.17
N ARG A 257 -8.94 -21.59 11.99
CA ARG A 257 -8.39 -22.61 12.89
C ARG A 257 -8.03 -22.10 14.30
N LYS A 258 -7.74 -20.80 14.47
CA LYS A 258 -7.32 -20.20 15.75
C LYS A 258 -8.44 -19.44 16.46
N ARG A 259 -9.59 -19.20 15.80
CA ARG A 259 -10.70 -18.40 16.36
C ARG A 259 -11.23 -18.98 17.67
N GLY A 260 -11.40 -20.30 17.76
CA GLY A 260 -11.91 -20.95 18.99
C GLY A 260 -11.03 -20.69 20.22
N LEU A 261 -9.70 -20.75 20.07
CA LEU A 261 -8.76 -20.44 21.15
C LEU A 261 -8.84 -18.98 21.58
N MET A 262 -8.89 -18.06 20.60
CA MET A 262 -8.95 -16.62 20.88
C MET A 262 -10.27 -16.20 21.52
N THR A 263 -11.38 -16.78 21.07
CA THR A 263 -12.70 -16.62 21.71
C THR A 263 -12.70 -17.17 23.14
N GLY A 264 -12.06 -18.33 23.36
CA GLY A 264 -11.87 -18.88 24.70
C GLY A 264 -11.11 -17.90 25.60
N LEU A 265 -9.96 -17.40 25.14
CA LEU A 265 -9.16 -16.42 25.87
C LEU A 265 -9.94 -15.14 26.17
N PHE A 266 -10.68 -14.60 25.19
CA PHE A 266 -11.55 -13.43 25.39
C PHE A 266 -12.60 -13.68 26.47
N ASN A 267 -13.28 -14.83 26.43
CA ASN A 267 -14.31 -15.17 27.41
C ASN A 267 -13.75 -15.41 28.82
N THR A 268 -12.49 -15.84 28.97
CA THR A 268 -11.88 -16.01 30.30
C THR A 268 -11.70 -14.70 31.05
N GLY A 269 -11.64 -13.56 30.37
CA GLY A 269 -11.49 -12.25 31.01
C GLY A 269 -12.64 -11.91 31.98
N GLN A 270 -13.88 -12.28 31.63
CA GLN A 270 -15.07 -11.98 32.42
C GLN A 270 -15.09 -12.68 33.81
N PRO A 271 -14.90 -14.01 33.92
CA PRO A 271 -14.84 -14.67 35.23
C PRO A 271 -13.60 -14.29 36.03
N LEU A 272 -12.45 -14.04 35.40
CA LEU A 272 -11.24 -13.56 36.07
C LEU A 272 -11.46 -12.17 36.71
N GLY A 273 -12.07 -11.25 35.97
CA GLY A 273 -12.41 -9.92 36.48
C GLY A 273 -13.42 -9.98 37.64
N ALA A 274 -14.43 -10.84 37.53
CA ALA A 274 -15.39 -11.07 38.61
C ALA A 274 -14.72 -11.62 39.88
N PHE A 275 -13.81 -12.58 39.73
CA PHE A 275 -13.05 -13.15 40.85
C PHE A 275 -12.25 -12.08 41.60
N VAL A 276 -11.47 -11.26 40.87
CA VAL A 276 -10.67 -10.18 41.47
C VAL A 276 -11.55 -9.12 42.11
N GLY A 277 -12.63 -8.71 41.43
CA GLY A 277 -13.54 -7.68 41.93
C GLY A 277 -14.24 -8.08 43.23
N VAL A 278 -14.79 -9.29 43.28
CA VAL A 278 -15.42 -9.82 44.51
C VAL A 278 -14.39 -9.98 45.63
N GLY A 279 -13.17 -10.43 45.30
CA GLY A 279 -12.09 -10.54 46.28
C GLY A 279 -11.73 -9.21 46.94
N ILE A 280 -11.56 -8.15 46.15
CA ILE A 280 -11.27 -6.79 46.67
C ILE A 280 -12.44 -6.25 47.48
N ALA A 281 -13.68 -6.41 46.98
CA ALA A 281 -14.87 -5.95 47.69
C ALA A 281 -15.03 -6.66 49.06
N GLY A 282 -14.75 -7.96 49.11
CA GLY A 282 -14.75 -8.73 50.35
C GLY A 282 -13.68 -8.26 51.34
N TRP A 283 -12.48 -7.92 50.86
CA TRP A 283 -11.41 -7.37 51.70
C TRP A 283 -11.72 -5.97 52.25
N LEU A 284 -12.41 -5.12 51.48
CA LEU A 284 -12.81 -3.78 51.92
C LEU A 284 -14.01 -3.76 52.88
N ALA A 285 -14.85 -4.80 52.82
CA ALA A 285 -16.08 -4.91 53.62
C ALA A 285 -15.89 -5.67 54.95
N GLY A 286 -14.77 -6.37 55.13
CA GLY A 286 -14.38 -7.05 56.37
C GLY A 286 -13.42 -6.21 57.19
#